data_AF-A0A2P8VDM4-F1
#
_entry.id   AF-A0A2P8VDM4-F1
#
_cell.length_a   1.000
_cell.length_b   1.000
_cell.length_c   1.000
_cell.angle_alpha   90.00
_cell.angle_beta   90.00
_cell.angle_gamma   90.00
#
_symmetry.space_group_name_H-M   'P 1'
#
loop_
_entity.id
_entity.type
_entity.pdbx_description
1 polymer ?
#
loop_
_entity_poly.entity_id
_entity_poly.type
_entity_poly.pdbx_seq_one_letter_code
_entity_poly.pdbx_strand_id
1 'polypeptide(L)'
;MSTSDRVRAILHATIQAYRGAPAYRQRGDVFCQLDRIGSRLAEPLRIALAGTLKAGKSTLVNALVGDDIAPTDATEATRIVTWFRHGPTPRVTANHRGGRRANVPITRRGGLSLDRRGVNPADLTDPDG
;
A
#
# COMPACT_ATOMS: atom_id res chain seq x y z
N MET A 1 -9.73 -4.98 19.12
CA MET A 1 -10.49 -4.16 18.14
C MET A 1 -9.53 -3.11 17.59
N SER A 2 -9.29 -3.08 16.27
CA SER A 2 -8.34 -2.13 15.69
C SER A 2 -8.88 -0.70 15.75
N THR A 3 -8.00 0.31 15.82
CA THR A 3 -8.38 1.72 15.72
C THR A 3 -9.23 1.98 14.48
N SER A 4 -8.89 1.36 13.35
CA SER A 4 -9.66 1.46 12.11
C SER A 4 -11.08 0.89 12.22
N ASP A 5 -11.24 -0.21 12.97
CA ASP A 5 -12.56 -0.81 13.21
C ASP A 5 -13.44 0.11 14.06
N ARG A 6 -12.84 0.79 15.04
CA ARG A 6 -13.55 1.76 15.89
C ARG A 6 -14.00 2.97 15.08
N VAL A 7 -13.14 3.51 14.22
CA VAL A 7 -13.50 4.62 13.33
C VAL A 7 -14.62 4.22 12.38
N ARG A 8 -14.57 3.01 11.81
CA ARG A 8 -15.63 2.49 10.94
C ARG A 8 -16.97 2.35 11.68
N ALA A 9 -16.95 1.87 12.91
CA ALA A 9 -18.13 1.75 13.75
C ALA A 9 -18.77 3.13 14.04
N ILE A 10 -17.96 4.13 14.37
CA ILE A 10 -18.43 5.50 14.62
C ILE A 10 -19.03 6.09 13.34
N LEU A 11 -18.35 5.96 12.21
CA LEU A 11 -18.85 6.47 10.92
C LEU A 11 -20.21 5.87 10.57
N HIS A 12 -20.35 4.55 10.72
CA HIS A 12 -21.61 3.86 10.47
C HIS A 12 -22.72 4.35 11.42
N ALA A 13 -22.43 4.49 12.71
CA ALA A 13 -23.38 5.02 13.69
C ALA A 13 -23.84 6.45 13.35
N THR A 14 -22.92 7.32 12.92
CA THR A 14 -23.25 8.69 12.48
C THR A 14 -24.17 8.70 11.26
N ILE A 15 -23.88 7.88 10.25
CA ILE A 15 -24.74 7.76 9.05
C ILE A 15 -26.17 7.35 9.45
N GLN A 16 -26.31 6.37 10.35
CA GLN A 16 -27.62 5.91 10.81
C GLN A 16 -28.36 6.99 11.61
N ALA A 17 -27.65 7.70 12.49
CA ALA A 17 -28.24 8.82 13.24
C ALA A 17 -28.73 9.94 12.32
N TYR A 18 -27.97 10.28 11.27
CA TYR A 18 -28.34 11.32 10.32
C TYR A 18 -29.54 10.93 9.46
N ARG A 19 -29.69 9.65 9.08
CA ARG A 19 -30.89 9.18 8.37
C ARG A 19 -32.17 9.34 9.19
N GLY A 20 -32.10 9.20 10.51
CA GLY A 20 -33.23 9.39 11.41
C GLY A 20 -33.56 10.85 11.71
N ALA A 21 -32.64 11.78 11.45
CA ALA A 21 -32.78 13.19 11.83
C ALA A 21 -33.43 14.03 10.69
N PRO A 22 -34.57 14.72 10.95
CA PRO A 22 -35.27 15.52 9.93
C PRO A 22 -34.39 16.57 9.26
N ALA A 23 -33.43 17.15 10.01
CA ALA A 23 -32.50 18.18 9.54
C ALA A 23 -31.57 17.71 8.40
N TYR A 24 -31.39 16.40 8.23
CA TYR A 24 -30.46 15.82 7.24
C TYR A 24 -31.16 15.15 6.06
N ARG A 25 -32.51 15.08 6.01
CA ARG A 25 -33.24 14.38 4.91
C ARG A 25 -32.91 14.90 3.52
N GLN A 26 -32.61 16.19 3.39
CA GLN A 26 -32.29 16.83 2.11
C GLN A 26 -30.79 17.11 1.95
N ARG A 27 -29.95 16.60 2.86
CA ARG A 27 -28.49 16.80 2.86
C ARG A 27 -27.75 15.64 2.19
N GLY A 28 -28.08 15.39 0.92
CA GLY A 28 -27.41 14.36 0.12
C GLY A 28 -25.90 14.58 0.02
N ASP A 29 -25.45 15.83 0.05
CA ASP A 29 -24.05 16.25 0.13
C ASP A 29 -23.31 15.60 1.32
N VAL A 30 -23.95 15.59 2.49
CA VAL A 30 -23.37 15.04 3.71
C VAL A 30 -23.22 13.52 3.60
N PHE A 31 -24.23 12.82 3.09
CA PHE A 31 -24.14 11.37 2.89
C PHE A 31 -23.07 10.99 1.86
N CYS A 32 -22.98 11.72 0.74
CA CYS A 32 -21.90 11.53 -0.23
C CYS A 32 -20.51 11.71 0.40
N GLN A 33 -20.34 12.70 1.28
CA GLN A 33 -19.07 12.90 1.99
C GLN A 33 -18.77 11.76 2.97
N LEU A 34 -19.76 11.31 3.75
CA LEU A 34 -19.59 10.19 4.69
C LEU A 34 -19.25 8.88 3.97
N ASP A 35 -19.91 8.59 2.85
CA ASP A 35 -19.63 7.41 2.02
C ASP A 35 -18.23 7.47 1.39
N ARG A 36 -17.80 8.67 0.95
CA ARG A 36 -16.44 8.88 0.44
C ARG A 36 -15.38 8.64 1.52
N ILE A 37 -15.63 9.11 2.74
CA ILE A 37 -14.75 8.87 3.89
C ILE A 37 -14.69 7.36 4.19
N GLY A 38 -15.85 6.69 4.22
CA GLY A 38 -15.94 5.25 4.45
C GLY A 38 -15.17 4.43 3.40
N SER A 39 -15.29 4.82 2.14
CA SER A 39 -14.57 4.18 1.03
C SER A 39 -13.05 4.32 1.20
N ARG A 40 -12.56 5.52 1.53
CA ARG A 40 -11.13 5.76 1.80
C ARG A 40 -10.60 5.00 3.01
N LEU A 41 -11.42 4.80 4.04
CA LEU A 41 -11.06 4.00 5.22
C LEU A 41 -11.04 2.49 4.94
N ALA A 42 -11.67 2.04 3.86
CA ALA A 42 -11.61 0.65 3.40
C ALA A 42 -10.41 0.37 2.50
N GLU A 43 -9.81 1.41 1.91
CA GLU A 43 -8.60 1.28 1.12
C GLU A 43 -7.37 0.96 2.00
N PRO A 44 -6.41 0.15 1.49
CA PRO A 44 -5.16 -0.10 2.21
C PRO A 44 -4.43 1.21 2.50
N LEU A 45 -3.91 1.36 3.72
CA LEU A 45 -3.11 2.53 4.08
C LEU A 45 -1.80 2.53 3.28
N ARG A 46 -1.59 3.56 2.45
CA ARG A 46 -0.40 3.71 1.61
C ARG A 46 0.56 4.71 2.26
N ILE A 47 1.78 4.27 2.57
CA ILE A 47 2.85 5.12 3.09
C ILE A 47 3.93 5.24 2.01
N ALA A 48 4.21 6.47 1.58
CA ALA A 48 5.32 6.73 0.67
C ALA A 48 6.58 7.08 1.47
N LEU A 49 7.63 6.29 1.32
CA LEU A 49 8.96 6.63 1.83
C LEU A 49 9.77 7.36 0.75
N ALA A 50 10.01 8.66 0.94
CA ALA A 50 10.80 9.49 0.04
C ALA A 50 12.10 9.95 0.70
N GLY A 51 13.16 10.13 -0.09
CA GLY A 51 14.46 10.59 0.41
C GLY A 51 15.60 10.28 -0.57
N THR A 52 16.76 10.89 -0.37
CA THR A 52 17.95 10.70 -1.22
C THR A 52 18.48 9.27 -1.21
N LEU A 53 19.20 8.86 -2.26
CA LEU A 53 19.86 7.55 -2.30
C LEU A 53 20.78 7.40 -1.07
N LYS A 54 20.79 6.23 -0.43
CA LYS A 54 21.50 5.93 0.83
C LYS A 54 20.98 6.61 2.11
N ALA A 55 19.82 7.28 2.10
CA ALA A 55 19.19 7.86 3.30
C ALA A 55 18.59 6.85 4.31
N GLY A 56 18.97 5.56 4.27
CA GLY A 56 18.45 4.54 5.20
C GLY A 56 17.00 4.08 4.94
N LYS A 57 16.39 4.42 3.79
CA LYS A 57 15.01 3.99 3.45
C LYS A 57 14.83 2.47 3.46
N SER A 58 15.81 1.73 2.95
CA SER A 58 15.80 0.26 2.97
C SER A 58 15.88 -0.29 4.40
N THR A 59 16.67 0.36 5.27
CA THR A 59 16.78 0.01 6.69
C THR A 59 15.45 0.23 7.43
N LEU A 60 14.76 1.34 7.17
CA LEU A 60 13.46 1.62 7.78
C LEU A 60 12.39 0.63 7.30
N VAL A 61 12.41 0.24 6.02
CA VAL A 61 11.51 -0.79 5.48
C VAL A 61 11.78 -2.15 6.15
N ASN A 62 13.04 -2.57 6.27
CA ASN A 62 13.39 -3.84 6.93
C ASN A 62 12.95 -3.84 8.40
N ALA A 63 13.14 -2.73 9.12
CA ALA A 63 12.67 -2.58 10.49
C ALA A 63 11.14 -2.65 10.61
N LEU A 64 10.39 -2.08 9.65
CA LEU A 64 8.93 -2.11 9.63
C LEU A 64 8.37 -3.50 9.27
N VAL A 65 9.07 -4.20 8.38
CA VAL A 65 8.65 -5.52 7.87
C VAL A 65 9.09 -6.66 8.80
N GLY A 66 10.12 -6.43 9.62
CA GLY A 66 10.66 -7.41 10.57
C GLY A 66 11.47 -8.53 9.95
N ASP A 67 11.80 -8.43 8.66
CA ASP A 67 12.64 -9.35 7.89
C ASP A 67 13.50 -8.51 6.93
N ASP A 68 14.70 -8.96 6.58
CA ASP A 68 15.61 -8.23 5.70
C ASP A 68 15.14 -8.34 4.24
N ILE A 69 14.08 -7.60 3.88
CA ILE A 69 13.40 -7.75 2.59
C ILE A 69 13.95 -6.81 1.50
N ALA A 70 14.50 -5.66 1.89
CA ALA A 70 15.07 -4.70 0.97
C ALA A 70 16.57 -4.98 0.75
N PRO A 71 17.02 -5.22 -0.49
CA PRO A 71 18.44 -5.29 -0.78
C PRO A 71 19.09 -3.95 -0.41
N THR A 72 20.08 -4.01 0.48
CA THR A 72 20.92 -2.87 0.88
C THR A 72 21.92 -2.48 -0.22
N ASP A 73 21.92 -3.20 -1.35
CA ASP A 73 22.82 -2.96 -2.47
C ASP A 73 22.49 -1.62 -3.14
N ALA A 74 23.34 -0.66 -2.79
CA ALA A 74 23.59 0.54 -3.54
C ALA A 74 24.21 0.16 -4.89
N THR A 75 23.37 -0.24 -5.85
CA THR A 75 23.80 -0.35 -7.25
C THR A 75 22.74 0.26 -8.15
N GLU A 76 23.04 1.51 -8.48
CA GLU A 76 22.79 2.19 -9.75
C GLU A 76 21.35 2.30 -10.27
N ALA A 77 20.88 3.55 -10.25
CA ALA A 77 20.21 4.19 -11.36
C ALA A 77 19.07 3.41 -12.04
N THR A 78 18.08 2.91 -11.28
CA THR A 78 16.72 2.86 -11.82
C THR A 78 15.67 2.87 -10.71
N ARG A 79 14.81 3.90 -10.73
CA ARG A 79 13.79 4.20 -9.72
C ARG A 79 12.62 3.21 -9.82
N ILE A 80 12.84 1.95 -9.43
CA ILE A 80 11.77 0.94 -9.33
C ILE A 80 10.92 1.26 -8.09
N VAL A 81 9.66 1.66 -8.29
CA VAL A 81 8.67 1.76 -7.22
C VAL A 81 8.37 0.35 -6.71
N THR A 82 8.68 0.09 -5.44
CA THR A 82 8.43 -1.21 -4.80
C THR A 82 7.29 -1.05 -3.79
N TRP A 83 6.24 -1.84 -3.96
CA TRP A 83 5.11 -1.89 -3.03
C TRP A 83 5.26 -3.07 -2.09
N PHE A 84 5.16 -2.80 -0.78
CA PHE A 84 5.15 -3.82 0.25
C PHE A 84 3.74 -4.00 0.77
N ARG A 85 3.25 -5.24 0.79
CA ARG A 85 1.94 -5.62 1.31
C ARG A 85 2.11 -6.81 2.24
N HIS A 86 1.41 -6.80 3.37
CA HIS A 86 1.37 -7.95 4.26
C HIS A 86 0.67 -9.13 3.56
N GLY A 87 1.21 -10.33 3.74
CA GLY A 87 0.66 -11.57 3.18
C GLY A 87 1.19 -12.78 3.94
N PRO A 88 0.50 -13.94 3.85
CA PRO A 88 0.83 -15.13 4.63
C PRO A 88 2.14 -15.79 4.20
N THR A 89 2.59 -15.57 2.97
CA THR A 89 3.83 -16.10 2.42
C THR A 89 4.58 -15.03 1.62
N PRO A 90 5.91 -14.96 1.70
CA PRO A 90 6.71 -14.06 0.87
C PRO A 90 6.43 -14.31 -0.62
N ARG A 91 6.05 -13.25 -1.35
CA ARG A 91 5.80 -13.29 -2.80
C ARG A 91 6.27 -11.99 -3.43
N VAL A 92 6.89 -12.10 -4.60
CA VAL A 92 7.31 -10.95 -5.40
C VAL A 92 6.69 -11.07 -6.79
N THR A 93 5.99 -10.03 -7.21
CA THR A 93 5.38 -9.95 -8.53
C THR A 93 5.83 -8.66 -9.22
N ALA A 94 6.35 -8.78 -10.44
CA ALA A 94 6.57 -7.65 -11.33
C ALA A 94 5.27 -7.35 -12.06
N ASN A 95 4.69 -6.17 -11.82
CA ASN A 95 3.47 -5.69 -12.49
C ASN A 95 3.85 -4.79 -13.65
N HIS A 96 3.72 -5.27 -14.89
CA HIS A 96 4.12 -4.51 -16.05
C HIS A 96 3.04 -3.52 -16.54
N ARG A 97 3.44 -2.41 -17.18
CA ARG A 97 2.57 -1.50 -17.92
C ARG A 97 1.90 -2.31 -19.04
N GLY A 98 0.56 -2.30 -19.07
CA GLY A 98 -0.24 -3.19 -19.91
C GLY A 98 -0.80 -4.43 -19.18
N GLY A 99 -0.66 -4.51 -17.86
CA GLY A 99 -1.35 -5.49 -17.01
C GLY A 99 -0.69 -6.87 -16.91
N ARG A 100 0.42 -7.11 -17.63
CA ARG A 100 1.17 -8.37 -17.54
C ARG A 100 1.84 -8.51 -16.17
N ARG A 101 1.56 -9.61 -15.46
CA ARG A 101 2.16 -9.91 -14.15
C ARG A 101 3.11 -11.09 -14.26
N ALA A 102 4.30 -11.00 -13.68
CA ALA A 102 5.28 -12.09 -13.65
C ALA A 102 5.78 -12.34 -12.23
N ASN A 103 5.87 -13.61 -11.83
CA ASN A 103 6.48 -13.97 -10.55
C ASN A 103 8.00 -13.82 -10.64
N VAL A 104 8.58 -13.13 -9.66
CA VAL A 104 10.03 -12.95 -9.56
C VAL A 104 10.56 -13.93 -8.51
N PRO A 105 11.55 -14.79 -8.85
CA PRO A 105 12.15 -15.71 -7.89
C PRO A 105 12.75 -14.97 -6.69
N ILE A 106 12.49 -15.49 -5.50
CA ILE A 106 13.08 -14.97 -4.24
C ILE A 106 14.33 -15.79 -3.96
N THR A 107 15.48 -15.13 -3.86
CA THR A 107 16.72 -15.78 -3.39
C THR A 107 17.06 -15.29 -1.99
N ARG A 108 17.28 -16.19 -1.03
CA ARG A 108 17.74 -15.82 0.32
C ARG A 108 19.27 -15.89 0.41
N ARG A 109 19.94 -14.75 0.65
CA ARG A 109 21.35 -14.65 1.03
C ARG A 109 21.48 -13.72 2.23
N GLY A 110 21.22 -14.22 3.45
CA GLY A 110 21.22 -13.40 4.67
C GLY A 110 20.09 -12.37 4.79
N GLY A 111 19.12 -12.43 3.87
CA GLY A 111 17.94 -11.56 3.68
C GLY A 111 17.23 -11.96 2.37
N LEU A 112 16.04 -11.43 2.06
CA LEU A 112 15.46 -11.56 0.71
C LEU A 112 16.20 -10.65 -0.27
N SER A 113 16.84 -11.26 -1.26
CA SER A 113 17.38 -10.56 -2.42
C SER A 113 16.44 -10.74 -3.61
N LEU A 114 16.05 -9.63 -4.21
CA LEU A 114 15.20 -9.55 -5.40
C LEU A 114 16.11 -9.56 -6.63
N ASP A 115 16.09 -10.62 -7.43
CA ASP A 115 16.75 -10.57 -8.74
C ASP A 115 15.93 -9.68 -9.68
N ARG A 116 16.47 -8.48 -9.94
CA ARG A 116 15.85 -7.45 -10.79
C ARG A 116 16.38 -7.48 -12.22
N ARG A 117 17.25 -8.44 -12.57
CA ARG A 117 17.78 -8.58 -13.92
C ARG A 117 16.63 -8.94 -14.86
N GLY A 118 16.28 -8.01 -15.75
CA GLY A 118 15.22 -8.19 -16.75
C GLY A 118 13.90 -7.46 -16.46
N VAL A 119 13.79 -6.66 -15.39
CA VAL A 119 12.60 -5.85 -15.12
C VAL A 119 12.87 -4.38 -15.45
N ASN A 120 12.27 -3.88 -16.53
CA ASN A 120 12.32 -2.45 -16.87
C ASN A 120 11.35 -1.65 -15.99
N PRO A 121 11.81 -0.67 -15.19
CA PRO A 121 10.94 0.16 -14.34
C PRO A 121 10.00 1.09 -15.11
N ALA A 122 10.37 1.51 -16.32
CA ALA A 122 9.47 2.23 -17.20
C ALA A 122 8.32 1.33 -17.66
N ASP A 123 8.38 0.04 -17.39
CA ASP A 123 7.30 -0.88 -17.69
C ASP A 123 6.61 -1.32 -16.42
N LEU A 124 6.66 -0.61 -15.29
CA LEU A 124 5.93 -1.02 -14.07
C LEU A 124 4.73 -0.11 -13.75
N THR A 125 3.67 -0.70 -13.20
CA THR A 125 2.45 -0.01 -12.74
C THR A 125 2.07 -0.40 -11.30
N ASP A 126 1.20 0.39 -10.69
CA ASP A 126 0.62 0.13 -9.38
C ASP A 126 -0.14 -1.22 -9.39
N PRO A 127 0.04 -2.13 -8.40
CA PRO A 127 -0.76 -3.35 -8.30
C PRO A 127 -2.28 -3.13 -8.29
N ASP A 128 -2.73 -1.93 -7.91
CA ASP A 128 -4.15 -1.56 -7.81
C ASP A 128 -4.60 -0.63 -8.96
N GLY A 129 -3.78 -0.44 -10.01
CA GLY A 129 -4.04 0.42 -11.17
C GLY A 129 -4.37 -0.33 -12.46
#